data_AF-A0A366HMQ2-F1
#
_entry.id   AF-A0A366HMQ2-F1
#
_cell.length_a   1.000
_cell.length_b   1.000
_cell.length_c   1.000
_cell.angle_alpha   90.00
_cell.angle_beta   90.00
_cell.angle_gamma   90.00
#
_symmetry.space_group_name_H-M   'P 1'
#
loop_
_entity.id
_entity.type
_entity.pdbx_description
1 polymer ?
#
loop_
_entity_poly.entity_id
_entity_poly.type
_entity_poly.pdbx_seq_one_letter_code
_entity_poly.pdbx_strand_id
1 'polypeptide(L)'
;MPGEHIDKLVQGYTDRLLYDGPDQDKKSNKVGTDIFNEIESSTLTAQEKQEVYQKLVKAGVQDELKKATADPTTMMRTDSITTRFMTDYMNVYAKDYIDAVRQDTLTATVQAKSQLPSSLNGKMNPFGNYDGVSEQDKAQILKVTGEISTESIRSGERNLTKLSPEAREFMKAALEPLGENQGAKNTVVSNTLLLRGALAQVNKDAVDLRLKPETRDVGELMFGANKATLTFGNTINRPLDNPLGTDKEQNQVVNQMRTKENMGRTLDAFKAVSQGSDSINNFVSEIPLRGFNDRLKELNDKKTQLEQNPTFGDKFKAFFQHGLKGVKGEIEKIEGKIEVTELAKQSVKDGTSMEDLQKKLDGMKVDRAEYLLAMKTAKDVVTLNNAAKSVNMESSFSKEQVDKAILMHETVKPEAEKVQAKIDQQEKVMSVREKLGPKAPQTGQGQSQGKGVSV
;
A
#
# COMPACT_ATOMS: atom_id res chain seq x y z
N MET A 1 -20.16 -30.28 -32.77
CA MET A 1 -20.39 -29.76 -31.41
C MET A 1 -19.56 -28.49 -31.24
N PRO A 2 -20.06 -27.42 -30.58
CA PRO A 2 -19.37 -26.12 -30.50
C PRO A 2 -17.91 -26.20 -30.01
N GLY A 3 -17.59 -27.09 -29.06
CA GLY A 3 -16.23 -27.23 -28.51
C GLY A 3 -15.19 -27.87 -29.46
N GLU A 4 -15.61 -28.70 -30.41
CA GLU A 4 -14.67 -29.40 -31.31
C GLU A 4 -13.98 -28.45 -32.30
N HIS A 5 -14.60 -27.30 -32.59
CA HIS A 5 -14.03 -26.24 -33.42
C HIS A 5 -12.95 -25.46 -32.66
N ILE A 6 -13.19 -25.15 -31.38
CA ILE A 6 -12.24 -24.42 -30.51
C ILE A 6 -10.99 -25.26 -30.29
N ASP A 7 -11.11 -26.56 -30.02
CA ASP A 7 -9.95 -27.42 -29.78
C ASP A 7 -9.04 -27.55 -31.02
N LYS A 8 -9.61 -27.63 -32.22
CA LYS A 8 -8.84 -27.63 -33.48
C LYS A 8 -8.11 -26.30 -33.71
N LEU A 9 -8.77 -25.19 -33.40
CA LEU A 9 -8.20 -23.86 -33.51
C LEU A 9 -7.06 -23.64 -32.49
N VAL A 10 -7.27 -24.06 -31.24
CA VAL A 10 -6.24 -24.06 -30.19
C VAL A 10 -5.05 -24.93 -30.58
N GLN A 11 -5.27 -26.11 -31.16
CA GLN A 11 -4.17 -26.97 -31.62
C GLN A 11 -3.34 -26.27 -32.69
N GLY A 12 -3.97 -25.69 -33.71
CA GLY A 12 -3.26 -24.98 -34.78
C GLY A 12 -2.45 -23.78 -34.27
N TYR A 13 -2.97 -23.03 -33.29
CA TYR A 13 -2.22 -21.96 -32.63
C TYR A 13 -1.12 -22.48 -31.71
N THR A 14 -1.35 -23.58 -30.99
CA THR A 14 -0.35 -24.20 -30.12
C THR A 14 0.84 -24.69 -30.93
N ASP A 15 0.61 -25.33 -32.08
CA ASP A 15 1.68 -25.80 -32.96
C ASP A 15 2.57 -24.64 -33.43
N ARG A 16 1.97 -23.47 -33.69
CA ARG A 16 2.70 -22.24 -34.03
C ARG A 16 3.41 -21.62 -32.83
N LEU A 17 2.76 -21.62 -31.67
CA LEU A 17 3.29 -21.06 -30.44
C LEU A 17 4.54 -21.81 -29.96
N LEU A 18 4.53 -23.14 -30.12
CA LEU A 18 5.57 -24.06 -29.65
C LEU A 18 6.59 -24.44 -30.73
N TYR A 19 6.48 -23.90 -31.94
CA TYR A 19 7.34 -24.26 -33.07
C TYR A 19 8.82 -23.96 -32.81
N ASP A 20 9.67 -24.99 -32.83
CA ASP A 20 11.11 -24.94 -32.51
C ASP A 20 12.01 -25.20 -33.74
N GLY A 21 11.63 -24.68 -34.91
CA GLY A 21 12.36 -24.90 -36.15
C GLY A 21 13.65 -24.08 -36.32
N PRO A 22 14.55 -24.49 -37.24
CA PRO A 22 15.91 -23.95 -37.41
C PRO A 22 16.00 -22.46 -37.85
N ASP A 23 14.87 -21.82 -38.14
CA ASP A 23 14.75 -20.43 -38.58
C ASP A 23 14.28 -19.46 -37.45
N GLN A 24 14.16 -19.94 -36.20
CA GLN A 24 13.60 -19.18 -35.07
C GLN A 24 14.30 -17.83 -34.84
N ASP A 25 15.61 -17.72 -35.04
CA ASP A 25 16.38 -16.50 -34.79
C ASP A 25 16.03 -15.32 -35.73
N LYS A 26 15.34 -15.58 -36.85
CA LYS A 26 14.99 -14.55 -37.86
C LYS A 26 13.49 -14.30 -38.04
N LYS A 27 12.61 -15.21 -37.56
CA LYS A 27 11.14 -15.12 -37.73
C LYS A 27 10.34 -15.07 -36.41
N SER A 28 10.97 -15.27 -35.23
CA SER A 28 10.26 -15.44 -33.95
C SER A 28 9.64 -14.18 -33.34
N ASN A 29 10.14 -12.99 -33.64
CA ASN A 29 9.79 -11.78 -32.87
C ASN A 29 8.34 -11.26 -33.03
N LYS A 30 7.55 -11.81 -33.96
CA LYS A 30 6.17 -11.37 -34.21
C LYS A 30 5.10 -12.45 -34.09
N VAL A 31 5.48 -13.73 -34.06
CA VAL A 31 4.49 -14.83 -34.13
C VAL A 31 3.48 -14.77 -32.97
N GLY A 32 3.93 -14.44 -31.75
CA GLY A 32 3.03 -14.30 -30.61
C GLY A 32 2.02 -13.17 -30.78
N THR A 33 2.47 -12.03 -31.32
CA THR A 33 1.65 -10.87 -31.67
C THR A 33 0.67 -11.20 -32.80
N ASP A 34 1.13 -11.92 -33.82
CA ASP A 34 0.29 -12.31 -34.96
C ASP A 34 -0.82 -13.26 -34.50
N ILE A 35 -0.51 -14.26 -33.65
CA ILE A 35 -1.52 -15.16 -33.05
C ILE A 35 -2.55 -14.35 -32.25
N PHE A 36 -2.09 -13.41 -31.42
CA PHE A 36 -3.00 -12.56 -30.65
C PHE A 36 -3.94 -11.76 -31.57
N ASN A 37 -3.40 -11.10 -32.58
CA ASN A 37 -4.16 -10.28 -33.54
C ASN A 37 -5.12 -11.12 -34.39
N GLU A 38 -4.74 -12.33 -34.80
CA GLU A 38 -5.61 -13.25 -35.53
C GLU A 38 -6.81 -13.68 -34.68
N ILE A 39 -6.59 -14.04 -33.41
CA ILE A 39 -7.69 -14.38 -32.51
C ILE A 39 -8.57 -13.15 -32.30
N GLU A 40 -7.98 -11.98 -32.10
CA GLU A 40 -8.76 -10.78 -31.80
C GLU A 40 -9.57 -10.27 -33.01
N SER A 41 -9.04 -10.42 -34.22
CA SER A 41 -9.75 -10.10 -35.47
C SER A 41 -10.69 -11.21 -35.95
N SER A 42 -10.71 -12.37 -35.29
CA SER A 42 -11.58 -13.48 -35.66
C SER A 42 -13.06 -13.20 -35.39
N THR A 43 -13.92 -14.02 -36.01
CA THR A 43 -15.38 -14.00 -35.81
C THR A 43 -15.83 -14.70 -34.51
N LEU A 44 -14.89 -15.14 -33.67
CA LEU A 44 -15.21 -15.78 -32.40
C LEU A 44 -15.91 -14.81 -31.45
N THR A 45 -16.82 -15.31 -30.63
CA THR A 45 -17.42 -14.54 -29.54
C THR A 45 -16.38 -14.21 -28.46
N ALA A 46 -16.64 -13.22 -27.61
CA ALA A 46 -15.74 -12.85 -26.52
C ALA A 46 -15.43 -14.03 -25.58
N GLN A 47 -16.44 -14.87 -25.29
CA GLN A 47 -16.27 -16.05 -24.45
C GLN A 47 -15.38 -17.11 -25.12
N GLU A 48 -15.56 -17.37 -26.41
CA GLU A 48 -14.75 -18.32 -27.17
C GLU A 48 -13.30 -17.83 -27.30
N LYS A 49 -13.09 -16.53 -27.58
CA LYS A 49 -11.75 -15.93 -27.58
C LYS A 49 -11.06 -16.14 -26.24
N GLN A 50 -11.76 -15.87 -25.14
CA GLN A 50 -11.21 -16.06 -23.80
C GLN A 50 -10.86 -17.52 -23.50
N GLU A 51 -11.69 -18.48 -23.94
CA GLU A 51 -11.37 -19.92 -23.83
C GLU A 51 -10.10 -20.28 -24.62
N VAL A 52 -9.95 -19.77 -25.84
CA VAL A 52 -8.75 -19.96 -26.67
C VAL A 52 -7.53 -19.37 -25.98
N TYR A 53 -7.60 -18.13 -25.50
CA TYR A 53 -6.50 -17.46 -24.80
C TYR A 53 -6.03 -18.23 -23.57
N GLN A 54 -6.96 -18.73 -22.75
CA GLN A 54 -6.64 -19.52 -21.55
C GLN A 54 -5.96 -20.86 -21.90
N LYS A 55 -6.45 -21.57 -22.92
CA LYS A 55 -5.82 -22.82 -23.37
C LYS A 55 -4.41 -22.59 -23.92
N LEU A 56 -4.22 -21.52 -24.70
CA LEU A 56 -2.92 -21.19 -25.29
C LEU A 56 -1.89 -20.76 -24.25
N VAL A 57 -2.26 -19.90 -23.30
CA VAL A 57 -1.30 -19.48 -22.26
C VAL A 57 -0.90 -20.65 -21.37
N LYS A 58 -1.84 -21.56 -21.07
CA LYS A 58 -1.55 -22.79 -20.32
C LYS A 58 -0.53 -23.66 -21.05
N ALA A 59 -0.70 -23.86 -22.36
CA ALA A 59 0.23 -24.61 -23.19
C ALA A 59 1.61 -23.93 -23.27
N GLY A 60 1.63 -22.61 -23.52
CA GLY A 60 2.87 -21.83 -23.62
C GLY A 60 3.68 -21.83 -22.33
N VAL A 61 3.04 -21.65 -21.16
CA VAL A 61 3.73 -21.68 -19.86
C VAL A 61 4.20 -23.10 -19.53
N GLN A 62 3.42 -24.13 -19.85
CA GLN A 62 3.83 -25.53 -19.69
C GLN A 62 5.08 -25.86 -20.52
N ASP A 63 5.20 -25.33 -21.73
CA ASP A 63 6.38 -25.50 -22.58
C ASP A 63 7.61 -24.75 -22.05
N GLU A 64 7.44 -23.49 -21.65
CA GLU A 64 8.49 -22.71 -20.97
C GLU A 64 9.00 -23.43 -19.71
N LEU A 65 8.10 -24.05 -18.94
CA LEU A 65 8.47 -24.84 -17.76
C LEU A 65 9.32 -26.06 -18.12
N LYS A 66 8.97 -26.77 -19.21
CA LYS A 66 9.75 -27.92 -19.70
C LYS A 66 11.14 -27.50 -20.18
N LYS A 67 11.25 -26.30 -20.77
CA LYS A 67 12.51 -25.73 -21.31
C LYS A 67 13.39 -25.09 -20.25
N ALA A 68 12.87 -24.76 -19.07
CA ALA A 68 13.64 -24.21 -17.96
C ALA A 68 14.59 -25.30 -17.38
N THR A 69 15.79 -25.41 -17.94
CA THR A 69 16.70 -26.57 -17.79
C THR A 69 17.41 -26.72 -16.43
N ALA A 70 17.14 -25.87 -15.43
CA ALA A 70 17.74 -26.02 -14.08
C ALA A 70 17.04 -25.23 -12.97
N ASP A 71 16.46 -24.07 -13.30
CA ASP A 71 15.87 -23.17 -12.32
C ASP A 71 14.59 -22.53 -12.87
N PRO A 72 13.39 -22.91 -12.35
CA PRO A 72 12.11 -22.32 -12.73
C PRO A 72 12.03 -20.79 -12.53
N THR A 73 12.95 -20.19 -11.77
CA THR A 73 13.03 -18.73 -11.62
C THR A 73 13.60 -18.00 -12.85
N THR A 74 14.04 -18.76 -13.87
CA THR A 74 14.48 -18.24 -15.17
C THR A 74 13.39 -18.24 -16.24
N MET A 75 12.20 -18.78 -15.93
CA MET A 75 11.07 -18.86 -16.86
C MET A 75 10.65 -17.50 -17.40
N MET A 76 10.25 -17.46 -18.67
CA MET A 76 9.73 -16.25 -19.31
C MET A 76 10.67 -15.04 -19.18
N ARG A 77 11.98 -15.23 -19.09
CA ARG A 77 12.95 -14.12 -19.08
C ARG A 77 13.28 -13.64 -20.49
N THR A 78 13.30 -14.54 -21.45
CA THR A 78 13.60 -14.24 -22.85
C THR A 78 12.39 -13.68 -23.58
N ASP A 79 12.65 -13.04 -24.71
CA ASP A 79 11.61 -12.56 -25.62
C ASP A 79 11.08 -13.72 -26.49
N SER A 80 10.37 -14.66 -25.86
CA SER A 80 9.80 -15.81 -26.55
C SER A 80 8.42 -15.50 -27.15
N ILE A 81 7.98 -16.35 -28.10
CA ILE A 81 6.67 -16.28 -28.72
C ILE A 81 5.56 -16.23 -27.65
N THR A 82 5.64 -17.10 -26.63
CA THR A 82 4.72 -17.12 -25.48
C THR A 82 4.71 -15.78 -24.76
N THR A 83 5.89 -15.22 -24.44
CA THR A 83 5.94 -13.96 -23.70
C THR A 83 5.41 -12.77 -24.50
N ARG A 84 5.58 -12.76 -25.83
CA ARG A 84 5.00 -11.74 -26.72
C ARG A 84 3.48 -11.82 -26.75
N PHE A 85 2.94 -13.01 -26.96
CA PHE A 85 1.50 -13.27 -26.90
C PHE A 85 0.88 -12.80 -25.58
N MET A 86 1.50 -13.15 -24.44
CA MET A 86 1.05 -12.70 -23.12
C MET A 86 1.14 -11.17 -22.96
N THR A 87 2.18 -10.54 -23.52
CA THR A 87 2.35 -9.08 -23.45
C THR A 87 1.22 -8.35 -24.18
N ASP A 88 0.89 -8.77 -25.40
CA ASP A 88 -0.16 -8.13 -26.19
C ASP A 88 -1.53 -8.33 -25.58
N TYR A 89 -1.81 -9.54 -25.07
CA TYR A 89 -3.02 -9.80 -24.30
C TYR A 89 -3.15 -8.86 -23.09
N MET A 90 -2.10 -8.72 -22.27
CA MET A 90 -2.16 -7.86 -21.09
C MET A 90 -2.24 -6.37 -21.44
N ASN A 91 -1.65 -5.92 -22.54
CA ASN A 91 -1.79 -4.54 -23.00
C ASN A 91 -3.24 -4.16 -23.36
N VAL A 92 -4.06 -5.13 -23.79
CA VAL A 92 -5.48 -4.93 -24.08
C VAL A 92 -6.32 -5.12 -22.82
N TYR A 93 -6.21 -6.28 -22.17
CA TYR A 93 -7.14 -6.69 -21.12
C TYR A 93 -6.73 -6.24 -19.71
N ALA A 94 -5.48 -5.82 -19.48
CA ALA A 94 -5.02 -5.27 -18.20
C ALA A 94 -4.72 -3.75 -18.27
N LYS A 95 -5.31 -3.06 -19.24
CA LYS A 95 -5.01 -1.64 -19.51
C LYS A 95 -5.22 -0.73 -18.30
N ASP A 96 -6.36 -0.83 -17.61
CA ASP A 96 -6.66 0.02 -16.44
C ASP A 96 -5.68 -0.20 -15.28
N TYR A 97 -5.24 -1.44 -15.09
CA TYR A 97 -4.17 -1.80 -14.16
C TYR A 97 -2.85 -1.13 -14.56
N ILE A 98 -2.42 -1.32 -15.80
CA ILE A 98 -1.16 -0.78 -16.35
C ILE A 98 -1.15 0.75 -16.26
N ASP A 99 -2.22 1.41 -16.70
CA ASP A 99 -2.36 2.87 -16.68
C ASP A 99 -2.32 3.42 -15.24
N ALA A 100 -2.96 2.72 -14.28
CA ALA A 100 -2.91 3.12 -12.88
C ALA A 100 -1.49 3.04 -12.30
N VAL A 101 -0.76 1.94 -12.55
CA VAL A 101 0.63 1.80 -12.09
C VAL A 101 1.53 2.86 -12.71
N ARG A 102 1.35 3.14 -14.01
CA ARG A 102 2.08 4.17 -14.73
C ARG A 102 1.85 5.55 -14.12
N GLN A 103 0.59 5.92 -13.91
CA GLN A 103 0.21 7.23 -13.36
C GLN A 103 0.69 7.41 -11.91
N ASP A 104 0.56 6.37 -11.09
CA ASP A 104 1.02 6.39 -9.71
C ASP A 104 2.55 6.54 -9.63
N THR A 105 3.29 5.82 -10.48
CA THR A 105 4.75 5.91 -10.58
C THR A 105 5.20 7.31 -11.02
N LEU A 106 4.54 7.90 -12.02
CA LEU A 106 4.80 9.27 -12.47
C LEU A 106 4.53 10.28 -11.34
N THR A 107 3.40 10.13 -10.65
CA THR A 107 3.03 11.01 -9.52
C THR A 107 4.06 10.94 -8.40
N ALA A 108 4.47 9.74 -8.01
CA ALA A 108 5.52 9.52 -7.03
C ALA A 108 6.85 10.15 -7.46
N THR A 109 7.20 10.05 -8.75
CA THR A 109 8.43 10.64 -9.29
C THR A 109 8.40 12.16 -9.24
N VAL A 110 7.29 12.80 -9.63
CA VAL A 110 7.12 14.25 -9.58
C VAL A 110 7.21 14.75 -8.13
N GLN A 111 6.55 14.06 -7.20
CA GLN A 111 6.62 14.38 -5.77
C GLN A 111 8.05 14.22 -5.22
N ALA A 112 8.71 13.10 -5.52
CA ALA A 112 10.07 12.84 -5.08
C ALA A 112 11.06 13.87 -5.63
N LYS A 113 10.94 14.26 -6.91
CA LYS A 113 11.75 15.32 -7.52
C LYS A 113 11.62 16.64 -6.75
N SER A 114 10.42 16.99 -6.30
CA SER A 114 10.18 18.24 -5.55
C SER A 114 10.86 18.30 -4.19
N GLN A 115 11.29 17.15 -3.65
CA GLN A 115 12.01 17.04 -2.38
C GLN A 115 13.53 17.18 -2.55
N LEU A 116 14.03 17.17 -3.80
CA LEU A 116 15.45 17.32 -4.09
C LEU A 116 15.82 18.80 -4.21
N PRO A 117 17.03 19.20 -3.78
CA PRO A 117 17.50 20.57 -3.92
C PRO A 117 17.66 20.95 -5.39
N SER A 118 17.37 22.22 -5.71
CA SER A 118 17.46 22.74 -7.09
C SER A 118 18.89 22.73 -7.65
N SER A 119 19.91 22.61 -6.79
CA SER A 119 21.31 22.41 -7.18
C SER A 119 21.55 21.12 -7.98
N LEU A 120 20.59 20.18 -7.95
CA LEU A 120 20.65 18.90 -8.66
C LEU A 120 19.91 18.90 -10.00
N ASN A 121 19.31 20.02 -10.41
CA ASN A 121 18.62 20.12 -11.69
C ASN A 121 19.58 19.76 -12.86
N GLY A 122 19.14 18.84 -13.71
CA GLY A 122 19.93 18.32 -14.84
C GLY A 122 20.98 17.26 -14.46
N LYS A 123 21.08 16.89 -13.16
CA LYS A 123 22.05 15.91 -12.64
C LYS A 123 21.37 14.68 -12.01
N MET A 124 20.06 14.52 -12.19
CA MET A 124 19.26 13.50 -11.48
C MET A 124 19.28 12.11 -12.14
N ASN A 125 20.47 11.57 -12.43
CA ASN A 125 20.61 10.21 -12.97
C ASN A 125 21.03 9.21 -11.87
N PRO A 126 20.14 8.34 -11.37
CA PRO A 126 20.44 7.46 -10.24
C PRO A 126 21.55 6.43 -10.50
N PHE A 127 21.74 6.03 -11.75
CA PHE A 127 22.70 4.97 -12.12
C PHE A 127 23.60 5.42 -13.27
N GLY A 128 23.86 6.73 -13.34
CA GLY A 128 24.69 7.36 -14.37
C GLY A 128 25.96 7.94 -13.78
N ASN A 129 26.61 8.80 -14.57
CA ASN A 129 27.80 9.50 -14.13
C ASN A 129 27.44 10.60 -13.12
N TYR A 130 28.14 10.62 -11.99
CA TYR A 130 27.95 11.54 -10.86
C TYR A 130 28.95 12.71 -10.87
N ASP A 131 29.58 13.01 -12.00
CA ASP A 131 30.52 14.12 -12.12
C ASP A 131 29.94 15.43 -11.55
N GLY A 132 30.59 15.97 -10.52
CA GLY A 132 30.17 17.21 -9.86
C GLY A 132 28.88 17.09 -9.03
N VAL A 133 28.54 15.89 -8.56
CA VAL A 133 27.50 15.59 -7.56
C VAL A 133 28.18 15.14 -6.27
N SER A 134 27.77 15.69 -5.12
CA SER A 134 28.34 15.27 -3.83
C SER A 134 27.87 13.87 -3.44
N GLU A 135 28.62 13.15 -2.59
CA GLU A 135 28.18 11.85 -2.09
C GLU A 135 26.86 11.94 -1.29
N GLN A 136 26.60 13.06 -0.62
CA GLN A 136 25.33 13.31 0.07
C GLN A 136 24.16 13.41 -0.93
N ASP A 137 24.35 14.16 -2.02
CA ASP A 137 23.33 14.31 -3.05
C ASP A 137 23.08 13.00 -3.78
N LYS A 138 24.15 12.24 -4.07
CA LYS A 138 24.06 10.89 -4.64
C LYS A 138 23.25 9.96 -3.73
N ALA A 139 23.52 9.96 -2.43
CA ALA A 139 22.75 9.19 -1.47
C ALA A 139 21.26 9.61 -1.45
N GLN A 140 20.98 10.92 -1.58
CA GLN A 140 19.61 11.43 -1.67
C GLN A 140 18.91 10.98 -2.97
N ILE A 141 19.59 11.03 -4.12
CA ILE A 141 19.07 10.54 -5.41
C ILE A 141 18.76 9.04 -5.33
N LEU A 142 19.66 8.22 -4.78
CA LEU A 142 19.44 6.78 -4.60
C LEU A 142 18.28 6.49 -3.64
N LYS A 143 18.16 7.26 -2.55
CA LYS A 143 17.06 7.14 -1.60
C LYS A 143 15.71 7.41 -2.26
N VAL A 144 15.56 8.55 -2.96
CA VAL A 144 14.31 8.86 -3.65
C VAL A 144 14.00 7.87 -4.77
N THR A 145 15.03 7.34 -5.44
CA THR A 145 14.86 6.26 -6.43
C THR A 145 14.25 5.02 -5.77
N GLY A 146 14.73 4.63 -4.60
CA GLY A 146 14.16 3.53 -3.81
C GLY A 146 12.72 3.78 -3.35
N GLU A 147 12.39 5.02 -3.00
CA GLU A 147 11.02 5.43 -2.66
C GLU A 147 10.07 5.30 -3.86
N ILE A 148 10.48 5.80 -5.03
CA ILE A 148 9.70 5.68 -6.28
C ILE A 148 9.54 4.20 -6.69
N SER A 149 10.61 3.40 -6.59
CA SER A 149 10.54 1.97 -6.91
C SER A 149 9.62 1.21 -5.96
N THR A 150 9.70 1.50 -4.66
CA THR A 150 8.80 0.92 -3.65
C THR A 150 7.35 1.28 -3.95
N GLU A 151 7.10 2.53 -4.33
CA GLU A 151 5.77 3.01 -4.67
C GLU A 151 5.24 2.37 -5.96
N SER A 152 6.10 2.13 -6.95
CA SER A 152 5.76 1.42 -8.19
C SER A 152 5.27 -0.01 -7.89
N ILE A 153 5.96 -0.72 -7.00
CA ILE A 153 5.56 -2.08 -6.56
C ILE A 153 4.24 -2.02 -5.81
N ARG A 154 4.14 -1.13 -4.82
CA ARG A 154 2.91 -0.96 -4.03
C ARG A 154 1.72 -0.54 -4.88
N SER A 155 1.96 0.18 -5.97
CA SER A 155 0.95 0.51 -6.96
C SER A 155 0.49 -0.73 -7.70
N GLY A 156 1.43 -1.57 -8.15
CA GLY A 156 1.13 -2.86 -8.75
C GLY A 156 0.32 -3.78 -7.84
N GLU A 157 0.49 -3.68 -6.52
CA GLU A 157 -0.25 -4.50 -5.55
C GLU A 157 -1.65 -3.95 -5.25
N ARG A 158 -1.78 -2.64 -5.01
CA ARG A 158 -3.08 -2.03 -4.65
C ARG A 158 -4.05 -1.95 -5.82
N ASN A 159 -3.53 -1.89 -7.04
CA ASN A 159 -4.35 -1.77 -8.23
C ASN A 159 -4.72 -3.13 -8.84
N LEU A 160 -4.38 -4.28 -8.21
CA LEU A 160 -4.73 -5.60 -8.77
C LEU A 160 -6.23 -5.77 -9.06
N THR A 161 -7.11 -5.05 -8.33
CA THR A 161 -8.55 -5.03 -8.62
C THR A 161 -8.92 -4.34 -9.94
N LYS A 162 -8.01 -3.58 -10.56
CA LYS A 162 -8.16 -2.99 -11.90
C LYS A 162 -7.76 -3.94 -13.02
N LEU A 163 -7.29 -5.16 -12.72
CA LEU A 163 -7.25 -6.23 -13.72
C LEU A 163 -8.68 -6.57 -14.11
N SER A 164 -8.97 -6.60 -15.41
CA SER A 164 -10.26 -7.07 -15.94
C SER A 164 -10.53 -8.52 -15.49
N PRO A 165 -11.81 -8.94 -15.42
CA PRO A 165 -12.15 -10.34 -15.18
C PRO A 165 -11.40 -11.30 -16.11
N GLU A 166 -11.28 -10.93 -17.39
CA GLU A 166 -10.58 -11.69 -18.41
C GLU A 166 -9.08 -11.83 -18.08
N ALA A 167 -8.41 -10.74 -17.72
CA ALA A 167 -7.00 -10.75 -17.34
C ALA A 167 -6.73 -11.57 -16.07
N ARG A 168 -7.65 -11.56 -15.11
CA ARG A 168 -7.54 -12.37 -13.88
C ARG A 168 -7.63 -13.85 -14.19
N GLU A 169 -8.61 -14.27 -15.00
CA GLU A 169 -8.75 -15.68 -15.39
C GLU A 169 -7.61 -16.14 -16.31
N PHE A 170 -7.12 -15.26 -17.20
CA PHE A 170 -5.93 -15.53 -18.01
C PHE A 170 -4.69 -15.77 -17.16
N MET A 171 -4.43 -14.90 -16.17
CA MET A 171 -3.30 -15.07 -15.25
C MET A 171 -3.46 -16.35 -14.41
N LYS A 172 -4.67 -16.68 -13.95
CA LYS A 172 -4.93 -17.93 -13.23
C LYS A 172 -4.61 -19.13 -14.12
N ALA A 173 -5.12 -19.17 -15.35
CA ALA A 173 -4.86 -20.23 -16.33
C ALA A 173 -3.36 -20.36 -16.67
N ALA A 174 -2.64 -19.24 -16.77
CA ALA A 174 -1.20 -19.23 -16.98
C ALA A 174 -0.41 -19.87 -15.83
N LEU A 175 -0.94 -19.85 -14.60
CA LEU A 175 -0.27 -20.34 -13.40
C LEU A 175 -0.64 -21.80 -13.05
N GLU A 176 -1.73 -22.33 -13.62
CA GLU A 176 -2.16 -23.73 -13.41
C GLU A 176 -1.07 -24.78 -13.72
N PRO A 177 -0.32 -24.69 -14.84
CA PRO A 177 0.73 -25.66 -15.18
C PRO A 177 1.84 -25.79 -14.13
N LEU A 178 2.00 -24.76 -13.29
CA LEU A 178 3.10 -24.66 -12.34
C LEU A 178 2.84 -25.46 -11.06
N GLY A 179 1.62 -25.97 -10.85
CA GLY A 179 1.27 -26.80 -9.69
C GLY A 179 1.60 -26.11 -8.36
N GLU A 180 2.38 -26.77 -7.50
CA GLU A 180 2.80 -26.22 -6.20
C GLU A 180 4.12 -25.41 -6.26
N ASN A 181 4.70 -25.20 -7.45
CA ASN A 181 5.97 -24.48 -7.58
C ASN A 181 5.79 -22.97 -7.40
N GLN A 182 5.82 -22.49 -6.16
CA GLN A 182 5.61 -21.09 -5.84
C GLN A 182 6.68 -20.17 -6.44
N GLY A 183 7.93 -20.62 -6.55
CA GLY A 183 9.01 -19.83 -7.17
C GLY A 183 8.74 -19.56 -8.65
N ALA A 184 8.27 -20.57 -9.38
CA ALA A 184 7.84 -20.41 -10.77
C ALA A 184 6.62 -19.46 -10.87
N LYS A 185 5.61 -19.63 -10.01
CA LYS A 185 4.43 -18.76 -9.98
C LYS A 185 4.81 -17.29 -9.78
N ASN A 186 5.64 -17.01 -8.79
CA ASN A 186 6.14 -15.66 -8.51
C ASN A 186 6.86 -15.06 -9.72
N THR A 187 7.66 -15.88 -10.41
CA THR A 187 8.40 -15.47 -11.60
C THR A 187 7.46 -15.11 -12.75
N VAL A 188 6.48 -15.97 -13.05
CA VAL A 188 5.49 -15.73 -14.12
C VAL A 188 4.65 -14.48 -13.81
N VAL A 189 4.18 -14.31 -12.57
CA VAL A 189 3.42 -13.12 -12.17
C VAL A 189 4.25 -11.85 -12.31
N SER A 190 5.47 -11.83 -11.75
CA SER A 190 6.39 -10.70 -11.86
C SER A 190 6.72 -10.37 -13.32
N ASN A 191 7.03 -11.37 -14.13
CA ASN A 191 7.41 -11.17 -15.52
C ASN A 191 6.26 -10.68 -16.40
N THR A 192 5.04 -11.11 -16.11
CA THR A 192 3.85 -10.77 -16.90
C THR A 192 3.25 -9.43 -16.49
N LEU A 193 2.93 -9.26 -15.20
CA LEU A 193 2.24 -8.05 -14.71
C LEU A 193 3.18 -6.86 -14.58
N LEU A 194 4.41 -7.09 -14.07
CA LEU A 194 5.36 -6.02 -13.83
C LEU A 194 6.25 -5.80 -15.05
N LEU A 195 7.16 -6.72 -15.37
CA LEU A 195 8.21 -6.51 -16.39
C LEU A 195 7.64 -6.20 -17.79
N ARG A 196 6.69 -7.01 -18.26
CA ARG A 196 6.14 -6.86 -19.62
C ARG A 196 4.86 -6.03 -19.68
N GLY A 197 4.12 -5.95 -18.57
CA GLY A 197 2.94 -5.10 -18.43
C GLY A 197 3.32 -3.67 -18.01
N ALA A 198 3.14 -3.38 -16.73
CA ALA A 198 3.20 -2.01 -16.21
C ALA A 198 4.57 -1.32 -16.43
N LEU A 199 5.67 -2.02 -16.15
CA LEU A 199 7.02 -1.45 -16.18
C LEU A 199 7.55 -1.23 -17.60
N ALA A 200 7.02 -1.96 -18.59
CA ALA A 200 7.30 -1.66 -20.00
C ALA A 200 6.76 -0.28 -20.38
N GLN A 201 5.56 0.08 -19.92
CA GLN A 201 4.98 1.39 -20.18
C GLN A 201 5.61 2.49 -19.33
N VAL A 202 5.94 2.22 -18.06
CA VAL A 202 6.72 3.15 -17.23
C VAL A 202 8.06 3.47 -17.89
N ASN A 203 8.74 2.46 -18.45
CA ASN A 203 10.00 2.67 -19.17
C ASN A 203 9.81 3.57 -20.40
N LYS A 204 8.75 3.36 -21.17
CA LYS A 204 8.44 4.18 -22.35
C LYS A 204 8.20 5.64 -21.96
N ASP A 205 7.35 5.89 -20.97
CA ASP A 205 7.10 7.24 -20.46
C ASP A 205 8.39 7.89 -19.94
N ALA A 206 9.22 7.14 -19.21
CA ALA A 206 10.49 7.64 -18.71
C ALA A 206 11.42 8.05 -19.86
N VAL A 207 11.50 7.26 -20.94
CA VAL A 207 12.27 7.61 -22.14
C VAL A 207 11.74 8.88 -22.79
N ASP A 208 10.42 8.99 -22.98
CA ASP A 208 9.80 10.16 -23.61
C ASP A 208 10.01 11.44 -22.78
N LEU A 209 9.96 11.34 -21.46
CA LEU A 209 10.21 12.47 -20.54
C LEU A 209 11.68 12.91 -20.54
N ARG A 210 12.64 11.99 -20.75
CA ARG A 210 14.08 12.29 -20.81
C ARG A 210 14.47 13.10 -22.04
N LEU A 211 13.68 13.02 -23.11
CA LEU A 211 13.92 13.75 -24.36
C LEU A 211 13.61 15.25 -24.25
N LYS A 212 12.86 15.68 -23.23
CA LYS A 212 12.42 17.07 -23.06
C LYS A 212 13.18 17.75 -21.91
N PRO A 213 13.80 18.92 -22.11
CA PRO A 213 14.59 19.59 -21.08
C PRO A 213 13.85 19.83 -19.75
N GLU A 214 12.57 20.21 -19.82
CA GLU A 214 11.74 20.56 -18.66
C GLU A 214 11.32 19.34 -17.81
N THR A 215 11.25 18.16 -18.40
CA THR A 215 10.90 16.90 -17.70
C THR A 215 12.07 15.93 -17.56
N ARG A 216 13.27 16.29 -18.03
CA ARG A 216 14.41 15.39 -18.12
C ARG A 216 14.71 14.69 -16.80
N ASP A 217 14.78 15.44 -15.72
CA ASP A 217 15.07 14.91 -14.38
C ASP A 217 13.99 13.94 -13.87
N VAL A 218 12.71 14.21 -14.16
CA VAL A 218 11.61 13.29 -13.84
C VAL A 218 11.81 11.99 -14.62
N GLY A 219 12.12 12.10 -15.91
CA GLY A 219 12.37 10.92 -16.75
C GLY A 219 13.59 10.11 -16.30
N GLU A 220 14.69 10.73 -15.88
CA GLU A 220 15.89 10.03 -15.37
C GLU A 220 15.60 9.30 -14.04
N LEU A 221 14.91 9.95 -13.10
CA LEU A 221 14.48 9.33 -11.84
C LEU A 221 13.52 8.16 -12.08
N MET A 222 12.51 8.34 -12.95
CA MET A 222 11.54 7.30 -13.30
C MET A 222 12.22 6.12 -14.00
N PHE A 223 13.20 6.38 -14.87
CA PHE A 223 13.98 5.34 -15.54
C PHE A 223 14.86 4.53 -14.57
N GLY A 224 15.53 5.21 -13.64
CA GLY A 224 16.27 4.57 -12.55
C GLY A 224 15.34 3.74 -11.67
N ALA A 225 14.22 4.30 -11.24
CA ALA A 225 13.25 3.59 -10.41
C ALA A 225 12.71 2.35 -11.13
N ASN A 226 12.41 2.44 -12.43
CA ASN A 226 11.99 1.31 -13.24
C ASN A 226 13.03 0.17 -13.24
N LYS A 227 14.31 0.49 -13.42
CA LYS A 227 15.41 -0.51 -13.36
C LYS A 227 15.51 -1.20 -12.00
N ALA A 228 15.40 -0.44 -10.91
CA ALA A 228 15.42 -0.99 -9.55
C ALA A 228 14.19 -1.87 -9.29
N THR A 229 12.99 -1.45 -9.71
CA THR A 229 11.77 -2.25 -9.59
C THR A 229 11.88 -3.57 -10.37
N LEU A 230 12.43 -3.54 -11.58
CA LEU A 230 12.69 -4.73 -12.38
C LEU A 230 13.67 -5.68 -11.70
N THR A 231 14.73 -5.13 -11.11
CA THR A 231 15.73 -5.92 -10.37
C THR A 231 15.13 -6.53 -9.11
N PHE A 232 14.24 -5.81 -8.40
CA PHE A 232 13.48 -6.35 -7.28
C PHE A 232 12.60 -7.53 -7.72
N GLY A 233 11.78 -7.36 -8.77
CA GLY A 233 10.91 -8.44 -9.28
C GLY A 233 11.69 -9.68 -9.70
N ASN A 234 12.83 -9.51 -10.38
CA ASN A 234 13.72 -10.61 -10.78
C ASN A 234 14.39 -11.33 -9.60
N THR A 235 14.42 -10.72 -8.42
CA THR A 235 15.11 -11.24 -7.24
C THR A 235 14.15 -11.55 -6.09
N ILE A 236 12.84 -11.53 -6.33
CA ILE A 236 11.81 -11.76 -5.32
C ILE A 236 11.89 -13.16 -4.69
N ASN A 237 12.33 -14.15 -5.46
CA ASN A 237 12.53 -15.52 -5.00
C ASN A 237 13.87 -15.73 -4.28
N ARG A 238 14.77 -14.75 -4.31
CA ARG A 238 16.06 -14.84 -3.61
C ARG A 238 15.81 -14.70 -2.10
N PRO A 239 16.43 -15.53 -1.25
CA PRO A 239 16.33 -15.39 0.22
C PRO A 239 16.80 -14.02 0.71
N LEU A 240 16.15 -13.49 1.75
CA LEU A 240 16.43 -12.17 2.31
C LEU A 240 17.86 -12.04 2.86
N ASP A 241 18.37 -13.11 3.47
CA ASP A 241 19.73 -13.25 4.01
C ASP A 241 20.81 -13.38 2.93
N ASN A 242 20.42 -13.45 1.65
CA ASN A 242 21.31 -13.46 0.51
C ASN A 242 21.17 -12.15 -0.30
N PRO A 243 21.88 -11.07 0.07
CA PRO A 243 21.79 -9.78 -0.62
C PRO A 243 22.41 -9.83 -2.02
N LEU A 244 21.98 -8.91 -2.90
CA LEU A 244 22.59 -8.72 -4.22
C LEU A 244 24.00 -8.13 -4.07
N GLY A 245 24.89 -8.46 -5.00
CA GLY A 245 26.24 -7.91 -5.06
C GLY A 245 26.23 -6.38 -5.22
N THR A 246 27.31 -5.72 -4.83
CA THR A 246 27.44 -4.25 -4.90
C THR A 246 28.01 -3.76 -6.24
N ASP A 247 28.13 -4.65 -7.22
CA ASP A 247 28.67 -4.41 -8.57
C ASP A 247 27.82 -3.48 -9.43
N LYS A 248 26.54 -3.32 -9.06
CA LYS A 248 25.60 -2.44 -9.77
C LYS A 248 24.87 -1.56 -8.76
N GLU A 249 24.75 -0.26 -9.06
CA GLU A 249 24.14 0.72 -8.17
C GLU A 249 22.68 0.39 -7.84
N GLN A 250 21.92 -0.15 -8.81
CA GLN A 250 20.53 -0.56 -8.55
C GLN A 250 20.43 -1.71 -7.52
N ASN A 251 21.47 -2.53 -7.35
CA ASN A 251 21.46 -3.59 -6.35
C ASN A 251 21.45 -3.02 -4.93
N GLN A 252 22.11 -1.87 -4.72
CA GLN A 252 22.10 -1.18 -3.43
C GLN A 252 20.69 -0.70 -3.07
N VAL A 253 20.01 -0.07 -4.03
CA VAL A 253 18.61 0.35 -3.89
C VAL A 253 17.72 -0.84 -3.61
N VAL A 254 17.85 -1.93 -4.39
CA VAL A 254 17.02 -3.13 -4.21
C VAL A 254 17.29 -3.82 -2.87
N ASN A 255 18.53 -3.90 -2.40
CA ASN A 255 18.84 -4.46 -1.09
C ASN A 255 18.16 -3.67 0.05
N GLN A 256 18.03 -2.35 -0.09
CA GLN A 256 17.27 -1.53 0.88
C GLN A 256 15.75 -1.77 0.78
N MET A 257 15.24 -2.02 -0.43
CA MET A 257 13.83 -2.32 -0.65
C MET A 257 13.42 -3.72 -0.19
N ARG A 258 14.33 -4.70 -0.25
CA ARG A 258 14.11 -6.09 0.17
C ARG A 258 14.08 -6.18 1.69
N THR A 259 12.96 -5.76 2.28
CA THR A 259 12.64 -5.97 3.69
C THR A 259 11.68 -7.14 3.85
N LYS A 260 11.60 -7.73 5.05
CA LYS A 260 10.61 -8.79 5.35
C LYS A 260 9.18 -8.33 5.02
N GLU A 261 8.85 -7.08 5.34
CA GLU A 261 7.56 -6.47 5.07
C GLU A 261 7.29 -6.35 3.56
N ASN A 262 8.19 -5.71 2.82
CA ASN A 262 7.99 -5.47 1.38
C ASN A 262 7.95 -6.78 0.60
N MET A 263 8.90 -7.70 0.85
CA MET A 263 8.91 -9.00 0.18
C MET A 263 7.68 -9.83 0.53
N GLY A 264 7.31 -9.90 1.81
CA GLY A 264 6.13 -10.64 2.25
C GLY A 264 4.85 -10.14 1.58
N ARG A 265 4.67 -8.81 1.52
CA ARG A 265 3.52 -8.19 0.86
C ARG A 265 3.45 -8.49 -0.64
N THR A 266 4.57 -8.39 -1.36
CA THR A 266 4.60 -8.72 -2.80
C THR A 266 4.32 -10.21 -3.04
N LEU A 267 4.88 -11.10 -2.21
CA LEU A 267 4.64 -12.53 -2.30
C LEU A 267 3.16 -12.89 -2.03
N ASP A 268 2.52 -12.23 -1.06
CA ASP A 268 1.09 -12.37 -0.80
C ASP A 268 0.26 -11.90 -2.00
N ALA A 269 0.66 -10.80 -2.65
CA ALA A 269 0.02 -10.31 -3.87
C ALA A 269 0.10 -11.34 -5.00
N PHE A 270 1.28 -11.93 -5.22
CA PHE A 270 1.48 -12.95 -6.24
C PHE A 270 0.69 -14.23 -5.94
N LYS A 271 0.62 -14.61 -4.67
CA LYS A 271 -0.24 -15.71 -4.22
C LYS A 271 -1.70 -15.42 -4.51
N ALA A 272 -2.18 -14.20 -4.22
CA ALA A 272 -3.54 -13.80 -4.51
C ALA A 272 -3.87 -13.89 -6.01
N VAL A 273 -2.98 -13.40 -6.88
CA VAL A 273 -3.11 -13.55 -8.34
C VAL A 273 -3.23 -15.03 -8.74
N SER A 274 -2.42 -15.91 -8.16
CA SER A 274 -2.47 -17.35 -8.46
C SER A 274 -3.76 -18.06 -8.02
N GLN A 275 -4.47 -17.48 -7.05
CA GLN A 275 -5.72 -18.03 -6.51
C GLN A 275 -6.96 -17.46 -7.20
N GLY A 276 -6.82 -16.37 -7.96
CA GLY A 276 -7.88 -15.76 -8.76
C GLY A 276 -8.61 -14.61 -8.07
N SER A 277 -9.76 -14.25 -8.64
CA SER A 277 -10.46 -12.98 -8.39
C SER A 277 -10.81 -12.70 -6.94
N ASP A 278 -11.34 -13.67 -6.20
CA ASP A 278 -11.73 -13.48 -4.80
C ASP A 278 -10.52 -13.23 -3.90
N SER A 279 -9.42 -13.96 -4.14
CA SER A 279 -8.19 -13.78 -3.38
C SER A 279 -7.56 -12.42 -3.66
N ILE A 280 -7.60 -11.94 -4.91
CA ILE A 280 -7.19 -10.57 -5.26
C ILE A 280 -8.02 -9.54 -4.49
N ASN A 281 -9.36 -9.68 -4.51
CA ASN A 281 -10.23 -8.73 -3.84
C ASN A 281 -9.98 -8.70 -2.32
N ASN A 282 -9.83 -9.88 -1.71
CA ASN A 282 -9.49 -10.01 -0.29
C ASN A 282 -8.14 -9.35 0.02
N PHE A 283 -7.09 -9.69 -0.73
CA PHE A 283 -5.76 -9.10 -0.56
C PHE A 283 -5.81 -7.57 -0.63
N VAL A 284 -6.42 -7.00 -1.67
CA VAL A 284 -6.47 -5.55 -1.85
C VAL A 284 -7.29 -4.87 -0.73
N SER A 285 -8.39 -5.48 -0.30
CA SER A 285 -9.20 -4.96 0.81
C SER A 285 -8.46 -4.96 2.15
N GLU A 286 -7.48 -5.86 2.33
CA GLU A 286 -6.68 -5.97 3.54
C GLU A 286 -5.46 -5.05 3.58
N ILE A 287 -4.97 -4.56 2.43
CA ILE A 287 -3.85 -3.61 2.34
C ILE A 287 -4.01 -2.44 3.34
N PRO A 288 -5.13 -1.69 3.37
CA PRO A 288 -5.30 -0.57 4.29
C PRO A 288 -5.39 -1.00 5.77
N LEU A 289 -5.57 -2.30 6.03
CA LEU A 289 -5.76 -2.87 7.37
C LEU A 289 -4.49 -3.55 7.92
N ARG A 290 -3.46 -3.79 7.11
CA ARG A 290 -2.24 -4.51 7.52
C ARG A 290 -1.56 -3.89 8.73
N GLY A 291 -1.34 -2.57 8.72
CA GLY A 291 -0.70 -1.86 9.84
C GLY A 291 -1.46 -2.02 11.17
N PHE A 292 -2.79 -2.11 11.10
CA PHE A 292 -3.62 -2.40 12.28
C PHE A 292 -3.49 -3.87 12.70
N ASN A 293 -3.54 -4.81 11.76
CA ASN A 293 -3.43 -6.24 12.05
C ASN A 293 -2.08 -6.59 12.70
N ASP A 294 -0.98 -6.05 12.17
CA ASP A 294 0.36 -6.26 12.73
C ASP A 294 0.46 -5.69 14.14
N ARG A 295 -0.07 -4.47 14.35
CA ARG A 295 -0.08 -3.84 15.67
C ARG A 295 -0.95 -4.61 16.67
N LEU A 296 -2.12 -5.07 16.26
CA LEU A 296 -3.01 -5.88 17.09
C LEU A 296 -2.35 -7.20 17.47
N LYS A 297 -1.66 -7.84 16.52
CA LYS A 297 -0.91 -9.06 16.80
C LYS A 297 0.20 -8.81 17.82
N GLU A 298 1.03 -7.78 17.64
CA GLU A 298 2.08 -7.40 18.59
C GLU A 298 1.53 -7.13 20.00
N LEU A 299 0.42 -6.39 20.09
CA LEU A 299 -0.22 -6.06 21.37
C LEU A 299 -0.81 -7.32 22.04
N ASN A 300 -1.44 -8.21 21.27
CA ASN A 300 -1.98 -9.47 21.79
C ASN A 300 -0.86 -10.43 22.23
N ASP A 301 0.20 -10.59 21.44
CA ASP A 301 1.35 -11.41 21.80
C ASP A 301 1.99 -10.91 23.11
N LYS A 302 2.14 -9.58 23.25
CA LYS A 302 2.65 -8.97 24.49
C LYS A 302 1.69 -9.14 25.67
N LYS A 303 0.37 -9.01 25.46
CA LYS A 303 -0.65 -9.26 26.48
C LYS A 303 -0.54 -10.70 27.00
N THR A 304 -0.56 -11.67 26.09
CA THR A 304 -0.43 -13.09 26.40
C THR A 304 0.89 -13.40 27.12
N GLN A 305 2.00 -12.79 26.71
CA GLN A 305 3.29 -12.93 27.40
C GLN A 305 3.21 -12.47 28.86
N LEU A 306 2.60 -11.30 29.12
CA LEU A 306 2.48 -10.75 30.47
C LEU A 306 1.49 -11.51 31.35
N GLU A 307 0.44 -12.08 30.76
CA GLU A 307 -0.56 -12.90 31.45
C GLU A 307 0.01 -14.28 31.83
N GLN A 308 0.72 -14.92 30.89
CA GLN A 308 1.16 -16.31 31.06
C GLN A 308 2.52 -16.40 31.74
N ASN A 309 3.50 -15.59 31.32
CA ASN A 309 4.90 -15.71 31.73
C ASN A 309 5.59 -14.33 31.89
N PRO A 310 5.17 -13.49 32.85
CA PRO A 310 5.82 -12.19 33.07
C PRO A 310 7.24 -12.38 33.62
N THR A 311 8.23 -11.79 32.94
CA THR A 311 9.62 -11.87 33.40
C THR A 311 9.85 -11.02 34.65
N PHE A 312 10.97 -11.24 35.37
CA PHE A 312 11.33 -10.39 36.51
C PHE A 312 11.49 -8.91 36.10
N GLY A 313 12.08 -8.67 34.92
CA GLY A 313 12.20 -7.33 34.35
C GLY A 313 10.83 -6.68 34.10
N ASP A 314 9.85 -7.45 33.62
CA ASP A 314 8.48 -6.96 33.40
C ASP A 314 7.80 -6.60 34.71
N LYS A 315 7.92 -7.45 35.73
CA LYS A 315 7.34 -7.19 37.07
C LYS A 315 7.91 -5.92 37.69
N PHE A 316 9.24 -5.74 37.63
CA PHE A 316 9.91 -4.57 38.16
C PHE A 316 9.53 -3.29 37.41
N LYS A 317 9.57 -3.33 36.07
CA LYS A 317 9.17 -2.19 35.24
C LYS A 317 7.71 -1.81 35.45
N ALA A 318 6.80 -2.79 35.51
CA ALA A 318 5.39 -2.54 35.69
C ALA A 318 5.07 -1.99 37.09
N PHE A 319 5.80 -2.40 38.13
CA PHE A 319 5.70 -1.81 39.46
C PHE A 319 6.10 -0.32 39.46
N PHE A 320 7.20 0.06 38.79
CA PHE A 320 7.59 1.47 38.70
C PHE A 320 6.60 2.31 37.88
N GLN A 321 6.01 1.75 36.83
CA GLN A 321 5.10 2.49 35.95
C GLN A 321 3.67 2.58 36.48
N HIS A 322 3.19 1.54 37.18
CA HIS A 322 1.79 1.40 37.57
C HIS A 322 1.59 1.20 39.07
N GLY A 323 2.67 1.31 39.87
CA GLY A 323 2.64 1.16 41.32
C GLY A 323 2.10 -0.20 41.74
N LEU A 324 1.13 -0.18 42.66
CA LEU A 324 0.47 -1.38 43.21
C LEU A 324 -0.25 -2.22 42.14
N LYS A 325 -0.62 -1.63 41.00
CA LYS A 325 -1.24 -2.39 39.91
C LYS A 325 -0.23 -3.30 39.20
N GLY A 326 1.07 -3.01 39.28
CA GLY A 326 2.13 -3.85 38.71
C GLY A 326 1.85 -4.30 37.28
N VAL A 327 2.07 -5.60 37.01
CA VAL A 327 1.84 -6.22 35.68
C VAL A 327 0.38 -6.07 35.22
N LYS A 328 -0.59 -6.09 36.15
CA LYS A 328 -2.01 -5.91 35.82
C LYS A 328 -2.29 -4.52 35.23
N GLY A 329 -1.63 -3.47 35.75
CA GLY A 329 -1.74 -2.12 35.18
C GLY A 329 -1.16 -2.00 33.77
N GLU A 330 -0.08 -2.75 33.47
CA GLU A 330 0.47 -2.82 32.12
C GLU A 330 -0.45 -3.59 31.17
N ILE A 331 -1.12 -4.65 31.64
CA ILE A 331 -2.14 -5.38 30.87
C ILE A 331 -3.34 -4.47 30.57
N GLU A 332 -3.91 -3.78 31.57
CA GLU A 332 -5.03 -2.82 31.39
C GLU A 332 -4.68 -1.75 30.34
N LYS A 333 -3.43 -1.26 30.35
CA LYS A 333 -2.94 -0.29 29.35
C LYS A 333 -2.80 -0.90 27.95
N ILE A 334 -2.42 -2.17 27.83
CA ILE A 334 -2.34 -2.88 26.55
C ILE A 334 -3.75 -3.13 26.01
N GLU A 335 -4.70 -3.54 26.86
CA GLU A 335 -6.11 -3.72 26.48
C GLU A 335 -6.72 -2.42 25.94
N GLY A 336 -6.49 -1.28 26.62
CA GLY A 336 -6.94 0.01 26.10
C GLY A 336 -6.30 0.39 24.76
N LYS A 337 -5.05 -0.04 24.49
CA LYS A 337 -4.42 0.16 23.17
C LYS A 337 -5.02 -0.76 22.11
N ILE A 338 -5.36 -2.00 22.46
CA ILE A 338 -6.04 -2.95 21.58
C ILE A 338 -7.39 -2.35 21.17
N GLU A 339 -8.21 -1.94 22.13
CA GLU A 339 -9.53 -1.34 21.89
C GLU A 339 -9.44 -0.12 20.95
N VAL A 340 -8.55 0.83 21.24
CA VAL A 340 -8.35 2.00 20.37
C VAL A 340 -7.90 1.60 18.96
N THR A 341 -7.03 0.60 18.85
CA THR A 341 -6.53 0.12 17.55
C THR A 341 -7.64 -0.59 16.76
N GLU A 342 -8.52 -1.34 17.42
CA GLU A 342 -9.69 -1.97 16.81
C GLU A 342 -10.71 -0.93 16.34
N LEU A 343 -11.01 0.08 17.15
CA LEU A 343 -11.88 1.19 16.74
C LEU A 343 -11.30 1.96 15.54
N ALA A 344 -9.99 2.21 15.55
CA ALA A 344 -9.31 2.86 14.43
C ALA A 344 -9.37 2.00 13.15
N LYS A 345 -9.11 0.68 13.26
CA LYS A 345 -9.24 -0.29 12.18
C LYS A 345 -10.67 -0.32 11.62
N GLN A 346 -11.66 -0.36 12.50
CA GLN A 346 -13.07 -0.39 12.12
C GLN A 346 -13.47 0.88 11.38
N SER A 347 -13.00 2.06 11.81
CA SER A 347 -13.27 3.31 11.10
C SER A 347 -12.72 3.36 9.67
N VAL A 348 -11.59 2.66 9.42
CA VAL A 348 -11.03 2.50 8.06
C VAL A 348 -11.88 1.52 7.25
N LYS A 349 -12.31 0.41 7.86
CA LYS A 349 -13.18 -0.59 7.23
C LYS A 349 -14.54 -0.01 6.85
N ASP A 350 -15.10 0.87 7.68
CA ASP A 350 -16.37 1.56 7.43
C ASP A 350 -16.25 2.72 6.44
N GLY A 351 -15.04 3.00 5.93
CA GLY A 351 -14.81 4.08 4.97
C GLY A 351 -15.01 5.48 5.52
N THR A 352 -15.11 5.65 6.86
CA THR A 352 -15.22 6.97 7.49
C THR A 352 -13.98 7.79 7.16
N SER A 353 -14.05 9.04 6.71
CA SER A 353 -12.83 9.82 6.41
C SER A 353 -12.17 10.40 7.67
N MET A 354 -10.91 10.85 7.58
CA MET A 354 -10.26 11.59 8.69
C MET A 354 -10.99 12.90 8.99
N GLU A 355 -11.57 13.55 7.97
CA GLU A 355 -12.35 14.78 8.12
C GLU A 355 -13.65 14.53 8.88
N ASP A 356 -14.33 13.41 8.63
CA ASP A 356 -15.55 13.04 9.36
C ASP A 356 -15.26 12.74 10.83
N LEU A 357 -14.12 12.08 11.11
CA LEU A 357 -13.65 11.87 12.48
C LEU A 357 -13.33 13.19 13.18
N GLN A 358 -12.75 14.16 12.46
CA GLN A 358 -12.46 15.51 12.99
C GLN A 358 -13.75 16.28 13.27
N LYS A 359 -14.71 16.29 12.34
CA LYS A 359 -16.02 16.94 12.54
C LYS A 359 -16.74 16.37 13.75
N LYS A 360 -16.71 15.05 13.94
CA LYS A 360 -17.29 14.39 15.11
C LYS A 360 -16.58 14.81 16.41
N LEU A 361 -15.24 14.90 16.38
CA LEU A 361 -14.45 15.37 17.51
C LEU A 361 -14.78 16.83 17.88
N ASP A 362 -14.91 17.70 16.88
CA ASP A 362 -15.23 19.11 17.08
C ASP A 362 -16.64 19.28 17.66
N GLY A 363 -17.62 18.50 17.19
CA GLY A 363 -18.95 18.44 17.79
C GLY A 363 -18.91 18.07 19.28
N MET A 364 -18.17 17.03 19.65
CA MET A 364 -18.02 16.64 21.07
C MET A 364 -17.33 17.74 21.90
N LYS A 365 -16.38 18.48 21.32
CA LYS A 365 -15.71 19.61 21.98
C LYS A 365 -16.68 20.78 22.24
N VAL A 366 -17.61 21.02 21.32
CA VAL A 366 -18.71 21.99 21.51
C VAL A 366 -19.63 21.53 22.63
N ASP A 367 -20.11 20.29 22.60
CA ASP A 367 -20.97 19.73 23.67
C ASP A 367 -20.31 19.86 25.05
N ARG A 368 -19.00 19.56 25.14
CA ARG A 368 -18.24 19.75 26.38
C ARG A 368 -18.19 21.21 26.81
N ALA A 369 -17.96 22.13 25.88
CA ALA A 369 -17.93 23.56 26.20
C ALA A 369 -19.28 24.05 26.73
N GLU A 370 -20.39 23.57 26.18
CA GLU A 370 -21.75 23.85 26.67
C GLU A 370 -21.95 23.32 28.09
N TYR A 371 -21.54 22.08 28.37
CA TYR A 371 -21.60 21.53 29.73
C TYR A 371 -20.73 22.30 30.72
N LEU A 372 -19.51 22.70 30.34
CA LEU A 372 -18.64 23.51 31.21
C LEU A 372 -19.22 24.91 31.47
N LEU A 373 -19.86 25.52 30.46
CA LEU A 373 -20.54 26.80 30.62
C LEU A 373 -21.75 26.68 31.57
N ALA A 374 -22.54 25.62 31.42
CA ALA A 374 -23.62 25.26 32.31
C ALA A 374 -23.13 25.09 33.77
N MET A 375 -22.05 24.33 33.99
CA MET A 375 -21.44 24.17 35.31
C MET A 375 -20.93 25.47 35.90
N LYS A 376 -20.27 26.30 35.08
CA LYS A 376 -19.76 27.61 35.53
C LYS A 376 -20.90 28.52 35.97
N THR A 377 -21.95 28.61 35.17
CA THR A 377 -23.16 29.40 35.48
C THR A 377 -23.80 28.95 36.79
N ALA A 378 -23.94 27.63 36.98
CA ALA A 378 -24.45 27.06 38.23
C ALA A 378 -23.55 27.39 39.43
N LYS A 379 -22.23 27.26 39.27
CA LYS A 379 -21.25 27.58 40.31
C LYS A 379 -21.26 29.06 40.69
N ASP A 380 -21.40 29.96 39.71
CA ASP A 380 -21.45 31.40 39.93
C ASP A 380 -22.69 31.79 40.76
N VAL A 381 -23.85 31.20 40.48
CA VAL A 381 -25.08 31.39 41.30
C VAL A 381 -24.87 30.96 42.75
N VAL A 382 -24.29 29.77 42.98
CA VAL A 382 -24.04 29.27 44.34
C VAL A 382 -23.00 30.13 45.06
N THR A 383 -21.93 30.51 44.38
CA THR A 383 -20.82 31.31 44.95
C THR A 383 -21.29 32.71 45.33
N LEU A 384 -22.04 33.39 44.45
CA LEU A 384 -22.57 34.72 44.72
C LEU A 384 -23.61 34.70 45.85
N ASN A 385 -24.48 33.68 45.89
CA ASN A 385 -25.43 33.50 47.00
C ASN A 385 -24.70 33.28 48.35
N ASN A 386 -23.64 32.47 48.36
CA ASN A 386 -22.85 32.23 49.57
C ASN A 386 -22.06 33.48 50.00
N ALA A 387 -21.53 34.25 49.04
CA ALA A 387 -20.85 35.51 49.31
C ALA A 387 -21.81 36.55 49.89
N ALA A 388 -23.01 36.71 49.33
CA ALA A 388 -24.04 37.60 49.87
C ALA A 388 -24.40 37.22 51.32
N LYS A 389 -24.61 35.92 51.58
CA LYS A 389 -24.87 35.40 52.93
C LYS A 389 -23.71 35.66 53.90
N SER A 390 -22.46 35.54 53.46
CA SER A 390 -21.29 35.75 54.33
C SER A 390 -21.07 37.20 54.74
N VAL A 391 -21.65 38.16 53.99
CA VAL A 391 -21.62 39.59 54.31
C VAL A 391 -22.96 40.12 54.85
N ASN A 392 -23.88 39.23 55.25
CA ASN A 392 -25.24 39.56 55.72
C ASN A 392 -26.05 40.42 54.74
N MET A 393 -25.82 40.29 53.43
CA MET A 393 -26.64 40.90 52.40
C MET A 393 -27.72 39.93 51.92
N GLU A 394 -28.87 40.48 51.55
CA GLU A 394 -29.94 39.70 50.93
C GLU A 394 -29.47 39.20 49.55
N SER A 395 -29.66 37.90 49.28
CA SER A 395 -29.22 37.29 48.03
C SER A 395 -30.09 37.77 46.87
N SER A 396 -29.46 38.07 45.74
CA SER A 396 -30.17 38.37 44.49
C SER A 396 -30.79 37.13 43.83
N PHE A 397 -30.58 35.93 44.39
CA PHE A 397 -31.08 34.66 43.87
C PHE A 397 -32.10 34.03 44.83
N SER A 398 -33.21 33.55 44.29
CA SER A 398 -34.21 32.81 45.07
C SER A 398 -33.68 31.45 45.52
N LYS A 399 -34.26 30.88 46.57
CA LYS A 399 -33.92 29.53 47.05
C LYS A 399 -34.06 28.48 45.94
N GLU A 400 -35.13 28.57 45.15
CA GLU A 400 -35.37 27.68 44.00
C GLU A 400 -34.30 27.81 42.92
N GLN A 401 -33.78 29.02 42.67
CA GLN A 401 -32.68 29.23 41.72
C GLN A 401 -31.37 28.62 42.21
N VAL A 402 -31.09 28.69 43.52
CA VAL A 402 -29.91 28.09 44.13
C VAL A 402 -30.01 26.55 44.12
N ASP A 403 -31.16 26.00 44.50
CA ASP A 403 -31.39 24.55 44.50
C ASP A 403 -31.31 23.97 43.08
N LYS A 404 -31.86 24.68 42.08
CA LYS A 404 -31.73 24.31 40.67
C LYS A 404 -30.28 24.37 40.17
N ALA A 405 -29.49 25.35 40.62
CA ALA A 405 -28.07 25.46 40.28
C ALA A 405 -27.24 24.32 40.88
N ILE A 406 -27.51 23.91 42.13
CA ILE A 406 -26.85 22.76 42.75
C ILE A 406 -27.16 21.48 41.98
N LEU A 407 -28.45 21.23 41.69
CA LEU A 407 -28.87 20.06 40.91
C LEU A 407 -28.27 20.05 39.50
N MET A 408 -28.19 21.22 38.85
CA MET A 408 -27.55 21.37 37.54
C MET A 408 -26.06 21.06 37.59
N HIS A 409 -25.33 21.49 38.63
CA HIS A 409 -23.91 21.18 38.78
C HIS A 409 -23.69 19.67 39.03
N GLU A 410 -24.52 19.03 39.85
CA GLU A 410 -24.44 17.59 40.16
C GLU A 410 -24.77 16.70 38.96
N THR A 411 -25.70 17.12 38.10
CA THR A 411 -26.11 16.38 36.91
C THR A 411 -25.17 16.59 35.73
N VAL A 412 -24.68 17.83 35.52
CA VAL A 412 -23.85 18.16 34.35
C VAL A 412 -22.40 17.70 34.49
N LYS A 413 -21.84 17.70 35.71
CA LYS A 413 -20.46 17.25 35.94
C LYS A 413 -20.16 15.84 35.40
N PRO A 414 -20.92 14.78 35.74
CA PRO A 414 -20.66 13.45 35.22
C PRO A 414 -20.85 13.36 33.69
N GLU A 415 -21.77 14.14 33.10
CA GLU A 415 -21.92 14.20 31.65
C GLU A 415 -20.72 14.88 30.96
N ALA A 416 -20.20 15.97 31.52
CA ALA A 416 -18.98 16.61 31.04
C ALA A 416 -17.77 15.67 31.09
N GLU A 417 -17.65 14.88 32.17
CA GLU A 417 -16.60 13.86 32.33
C GLU A 417 -16.75 12.71 31.31
N LYS A 418 -17.99 12.24 31.06
CA LYS A 418 -18.28 11.24 30.01
C LYS A 418 -17.92 11.75 28.62
N VAL A 419 -18.27 13.00 28.30
CA VAL A 419 -17.92 13.61 27.00
C VAL A 419 -16.41 13.78 26.88
N GLN A 420 -15.71 14.22 27.93
CA GLN A 420 -14.25 14.29 27.91
C GLN A 420 -13.61 12.92 27.66
N ALA A 421 -14.10 11.85 28.30
CA ALA A 421 -13.59 10.50 28.05
C ALA A 421 -13.77 10.07 26.59
N LYS A 422 -14.91 10.41 25.97
CA LYS A 422 -15.16 10.17 24.54
C LYS A 422 -14.24 11.00 23.63
N ILE A 423 -13.99 12.27 23.98
CA ILE A 423 -13.02 13.13 23.28
C ILE A 423 -11.64 12.48 23.33
N ASP A 424 -11.16 12.10 24.51
CA ASP A 424 -9.84 11.47 24.69
C ASP A 424 -9.71 10.17 23.89
N GLN A 425 -10.77 9.36 23.87
CA GLN A 425 -10.81 8.13 23.07
C GLN A 425 -10.76 8.43 21.57
N GLN A 426 -11.57 9.38 21.09
CA GLN A 426 -11.61 9.77 19.69
C GLN A 426 -10.28 10.36 19.23
N GLU A 427 -9.63 11.20 20.03
CA GLU A 427 -8.29 11.75 19.74
C GLU A 427 -7.24 10.64 19.62
N LYS A 428 -7.30 9.63 20.50
CA LYS A 428 -6.42 8.45 20.41
C LYS A 428 -6.72 7.63 19.15
N VAL A 429 -7.99 7.39 18.80
CA VAL A 429 -8.39 6.69 17.57
C VAL A 429 -7.86 7.40 16.34
N MET A 430 -8.03 8.73 16.28
CA MET A 430 -7.48 9.54 15.19
C MET A 430 -5.96 9.46 15.11
N SER A 431 -5.26 9.55 16.25
CA SER A 431 -3.79 9.44 16.27
C SER A 431 -3.29 8.05 15.83
N VAL A 432 -3.96 6.98 16.25
CA VAL A 432 -3.61 5.62 15.82
C VAL A 432 -3.89 5.44 14.33
N ARG A 433 -5.02 5.96 13.85
CA ARG A 433 -5.38 5.91 12.43
C ARG A 433 -4.43 6.70 11.56
N GLU A 434 -3.99 7.88 11.98
CA GLU A 434 -2.99 8.67 11.26
C GLU A 434 -1.65 7.93 11.13
N LYS A 435 -1.27 7.16 12.17
CA LYS A 435 -0.02 6.39 12.20
C LYS A 435 -0.08 5.09 11.40
N LEU A 436 -1.19 4.37 11.47
CA LEU A 436 -1.31 3.00 10.96
C LEU A 436 -2.21 2.87 9.71
N GLY A 437 -3.07 3.85 9.48
CA GLY A 437 -4.01 3.86 8.37
C GLY A 437 -3.37 4.26 7.05
N PRO A 438 -4.16 4.24 5.96
CA PRO A 438 -3.72 4.69 4.65
C PRO A 438 -3.24 6.14 4.76
N LYS A 439 -1.98 6.39 4.44
CA LYS A 439 -1.49 7.76 4.34
C LYS A 439 -2.20 8.41 3.17
N ALA A 440 -2.83 9.55 3.41
CA ALA A 440 -3.28 10.39 2.30
C ALA A 440 -2.07 10.66 1.39
N PRO A 441 -2.24 10.72 0.06
CA PRO A 441 -1.20 11.26 -0.81
C PRO A 441 -0.82 12.62 -0.22
N GLN A 442 0.45 12.78 0.15
CA GLN A 442 0.92 14.00 0.82
C GLN A 442 0.70 15.19 -0.12
N THR A 443 -0.44 15.88 0.02
CA THR A 443 -0.58 17.24 -0.43
C THR A 443 0.34 18.07 0.46
N GLY A 444 1.35 18.68 -0.17
CA GLY A 444 2.46 19.31 0.53
C GLY A 444 2.00 20.21 1.67
N GLN A 445 2.36 19.85 2.90
CA GLN A 445 2.48 20.80 3.98
C GLN A 445 3.65 21.72 3.62
N GLY A 446 3.34 22.80 2.88
CA GLY A 446 4.14 24.00 2.92
C GLY A 446 4.33 24.36 4.38
N GLN A 447 5.60 24.44 4.78
CA GLN A 447 6.01 24.99 6.06
C GLN A 447 5.19 26.25 6.33
N SER A 448 4.59 26.31 7.51
CA SER A 448 4.05 27.53 8.10
C SER A 448 5.11 28.62 8.00
N GLN A 449 4.97 29.50 7.01
CA GLN A 449 5.74 30.73 6.96
C GLN A 449 5.44 31.51 8.22
N GLY A 450 6.51 31.88 8.92
CA GLY A 450 6.47 32.70 10.11
C GLY A 450 5.68 33.98 9.87
N LYS A 451 4.81 34.29 10.82
CA LYS A 451 4.32 35.65 11.05
C LYS A 451 5.48 36.56 11.43
N GLY A 452 5.46 37.78 10.89
CA GLY A 452 6.16 38.97 11.39
C GLY A 452 7.52 39.18 10.73
N VAL A 453 7.81 40.31 10.08
CA VAL A 453 7.49 41.68 10.50
C VAL A 453 7.15 42.55 9.28
N SER A 454 6.17 43.41 9.51
CA SER A 454 5.67 44.49 8.67
C SER A 454 6.53 45.76 8.74
N VAL A 455 6.45 46.54 7.65
CA VAL A 455 7.02 47.88 7.35
C VAL A 455 8.42 47.85 6.75
#